data_AF-A0A9E5WIF6-F1
#
_entry.id   AF-A0A9E5WIF6-F1
#
_cell.length_a   1.000
_cell.length_b   1.000
_cell.length_c   1.000
_cell.angle_alpha   90.00
_cell.angle_beta   90.00
_cell.angle_gamma   90.00
#
_symmetry.space_group_name_H-M   'P 1'
#
loop_
_entity.id
_entity.type
_entity.pdbx_description
1 polymer ?
#
loop_
_entity_poly.entity_id
_entity_poly.type
_entity_poly.pdbx_seq_one_letter_code
_entity_poly.pdbx_strand_id
1 'polypeptide(L)'
;MQQTLESKISTIRQKFIGILRERLREFQILREKIQTGREATEALKELQFSSHKIRGVAATLGFGHLGDLAAISEQDVTTVLASPDWHEGTSRIATSLSNMIAEIANILEGQQGKPC
;
A
#
# COMPACT_ATOMS: atom_id res chain seq x y z
N MET A 1 15.68 -2.23 -31.97
CA MET A 1 15.91 -1.31 -30.84
C MET A 1 14.69 -1.26 -29.90
N GLN A 2 14.23 -2.40 -29.37
CA GLN A 2 13.06 -2.45 -28.47
C GLN A 2 13.42 -2.87 -27.02
N GLN A 3 14.65 -3.36 -26.80
CA GLN A 3 15.14 -3.86 -25.50
C GLN A 3 15.36 -2.79 -24.42
N THR A 4 15.44 -1.50 -24.78
CA THR A 4 15.83 -0.43 -23.85
C THR A 4 14.70 -0.02 -22.89
N LEU A 5 13.44 -0.13 -23.32
CA LEU A 5 12.28 0.24 -22.50
C LEU A 5 11.93 -0.86 -21.49
N GLU A 6 11.88 -2.11 -21.96
CA GLU A 6 11.58 -3.27 -21.11
C GLU A 6 12.61 -3.43 -19.99
N SER A 7 13.90 -3.23 -20.29
CA SER A 7 14.98 -3.26 -19.31
C SER A 7 14.85 -2.15 -18.25
N LYS A 8 14.47 -0.93 -18.66
CA LYS A 8 14.20 0.19 -17.75
C LYS A 8 13.00 -0.08 -16.84
N ILE A 9 11.89 -0.58 -17.40
CA ILE A 9 10.70 -0.95 -16.62
C ILE A 9 11.04 -2.05 -15.62
N SER A 10 11.80 -3.07 -16.02
CA SER A 10 12.25 -4.13 -15.12
C SER A 10 13.05 -3.59 -13.93
N THR A 11 13.97 -2.66 -14.19
CA THR A 11 14.77 -2.01 -13.12
C THR A 11 13.90 -1.19 -12.17
N ILE A 12 12.94 -0.40 -12.71
CA ILE A 12 12.01 0.38 -11.88
C ILE A 12 11.13 -0.56 -11.05
N ARG A 13 10.66 -1.67 -11.64
CA ARG A 13 9.88 -2.69 -10.94
C ARG A 13 10.64 -3.29 -9.76
N GLN A 14 11.92 -3.62 -9.93
CA GLN A 14 12.78 -4.12 -8.84
C GLN A 14 12.98 -3.09 -7.74
N LYS A 15 13.19 -1.81 -8.09
CA LYS A 15 13.26 -0.73 -7.10
C LYS A 15 11.95 -0.58 -6.33
N PHE A 16 10.81 -0.68 -7.02
CA PHE A 16 9.49 -0.62 -6.40
C PHE A 16 9.28 -1.78 -5.42
N ILE A 17 9.66 -3.01 -5.78
CA ILE A 17 9.66 -4.15 -4.86
C ILE A 17 10.52 -3.87 -3.61
N GLY A 18 11.70 -3.26 -3.79
CA GLY A 18 12.54 -2.83 -2.67
C GLY A 18 11.82 -1.88 -1.71
N ILE A 19 11.12 -0.89 -2.26
CA ILE A 19 10.30 0.08 -1.50
C ILE A 19 9.13 -0.62 -0.79
N LEU A 20 8.50 -1.61 -1.42
CA LEU A 20 7.38 -2.34 -0.82
C LEU A 20 7.75 -3.04 0.49
N ARG A 21 9.01 -3.47 0.66
CA ARG A 21 9.48 -4.05 1.93
C ARG A 21 9.48 -3.04 3.08
N GLU A 22 9.83 -1.78 2.80
CA GLU A 22 9.75 -0.72 3.79
C GLU A 22 8.29 -0.35 4.07
N ARG A 23 7.48 -0.21 3.02
CA ARG A 23 6.05 0.10 3.12
C ARG A 23 5.28 -0.96 3.90
N LEU A 24 5.64 -2.24 3.77
CA LEU A 24 5.03 -3.32 4.55
C LEU A 24 5.15 -3.06 6.06
N ARG A 25 6.35 -2.71 6.52
CA ARG A 25 6.62 -2.41 7.93
C ARG A 25 5.88 -1.16 8.39
N GLU A 26 5.93 -0.10 7.58
CA GLU A 26 5.21 1.14 7.87
C GLU A 26 3.69 0.91 7.98
N PHE A 27 3.10 0.15 7.06
CA PHE A 27 1.67 -0.17 7.10
C PHE A 27 1.28 -1.02 8.30
N GLN A 28 2.13 -1.94 8.75
CA GLN A 28 1.90 -2.69 9.99
C GLN A 28 1.85 -1.76 11.22
N ILE A 29 2.76 -0.78 11.29
CA ILE A 29 2.79 0.23 12.36
C ILE A 29 1.56 1.13 12.29
N LEU A 30 1.20 1.61 11.09
CA LEU A 30 0.01 2.45 10.89
C LEU A 30 -1.26 1.73 11.29
N ARG A 31 -1.37 0.44 10.97
CA ARG A 31 -2.51 -0.39 11.39
C ARG A 31 -2.63 -0.43 12.92
N GLU A 32 -1.52 -0.65 13.61
CA GLU A 32 -1.49 -0.65 15.09
C GLU A 32 -1.90 0.70 15.67
N LYS A 33 -1.37 1.81 15.14
CA LYS A 33 -1.75 3.17 15.55
C LYS A 33 -3.26 3.43 15.37
N ILE A 34 -3.81 3.05 14.21
CA ILE A 34 -5.24 3.20 13.91
C ILE A 34 -6.10 2.34 14.84
N GLN A 35 -5.71 1.09 15.09
CA GLN A 35 -6.46 0.16 15.95
C GLN A 35 -6.45 0.56 17.42
N THR A 36 -5.33 1.13 17.90
CA THR A 36 -5.18 1.59 19.28
C THR A 36 -5.71 3.01 19.51
N GLY A 37 -6.13 3.70 18.45
CA GLY A 37 -6.55 5.11 18.50
C GLY A 37 -5.38 6.09 18.76
N ARG A 38 -4.14 5.60 18.82
CA ARG A 38 -2.96 6.43 19.09
C ARG A 38 -2.56 7.18 17.82
N GLU A 39 -2.55 8.51 17.87
CA GLU A 39 -2.16 9.36 16.73
C GLU A 39 -2.97 8.99 15.46
N ALA A 40 -4.25 8.62 15.64
CA ALA A 40 -5.06 8.03 14.58
C ALA A 40 -5.21 8.97 13.38
N THR A 41 -5.42 10.28 13.61
CA THR A 41 -5.55 11.27 12.53
C THR A 41 -4.28 11.37 11.68
N GLU A 42 -3.11 11.41 12.30
CA GLU A 42 -1.81 11.44 11.63
C GLU A 42 -1.56 10.13 10.88
N ALA A 43 -1.85 8.99 11.52
CA ALA A 43 -1.72 7.67 10.90
C ALA A 43 -2.63 7.51 9.68
N LEU A 44 -3.86 8.03 9.75
CA LEU A 44 -4.80 8.07 8.64
C LEU A 44 -4.26 8.93 7.47
N LYS A 45 -3.76 10.14 7.75
CA LYS A 45 -3.15 10.99 6.70
C LYS A 45 -1.95 10.33 6.04
N GLU A 46 -1.09 9.67 6.83
CA GLU A 46 0.08 8.95 6.31
C GLU A 46 -0.33 7.74 5.46
N LEU A 47 -1.37 7.02 5.88
CA LEU A 47 -1.96 5.92 5.11
C LEU A 47 -2.55 6.42 3.78
N GLN A 48 -3.29 7.53 3.78
CA GLN A 48 -3.86 8.13 2.57
C GLN A 48 -2.76 8.45 1.56
N PHE A 49 -1.72 9.17 1.99
CA PHE A 49 -0.62 9.58 1.13
C PHE A 49 0.18 8.41 0.57
N SER A 50 0.44 7.40 1.41
CA SER A 50 1.18 6.20 1.00
C SER A 50 0.37 5.34 0.03
N SER A 51 -0.94 5.20 0.26
CA SER A 51 -1.85 4.48 -0.62
C SER A 51 -1.97 5.17 -1.98
N HIS A 52 -2.10 6.51 -2.00
CA HIS A 52 -2.11 7.30 -3.23
C HIS A 52 -0.87 7.05 -4.10
N LYS A 53 0.32 7.05 -3.48
CA LYS A 53 1.58 6.79 -4.19
C LYS A 53 1.63 5.38 -4.77
N ILE A 54 1.22 4.37 -4.01
CA ILE A 54 1.21 2.97 -4.48
C ILE A 54 0.24 2.83 -5.64
N ARG A 55 -0.99 3.32 -5.50
CA ARG A 55 -2.00 3.33 -6.57
C ARG A 55 -1.45 3.92 -7.87
N GLY A 56 -0.77 5.07 -7.79
CA GLY A 56 -0.25 5.77 -8.96
C GLY A 56 0.83 5.03 -9.75
N VAL A 57 1.58 4.11 -9.12
CA VAL A 57 2.71 3.42 -9.76
C VAL A 57 2.49 1.92 -9.94
N ALA A 58 1.62 1.30 -9.14
CA ALA A 58 1.47 -0.16 -9.08
C ALA A 58 0.97 -0.75 -10.41
N ALA A 59 -0.06 -0.15 -11.02
CA ALA A 59 -0.60 -0.63 -12.30
C ALA A 59 0.44 -0.62 -13.43
N THR A 60 1.20 0.47 -13.56
CA THR A 60 2.25 0.65 -14.57
C THR A 60 3.37 -0.39 -14.44
N LEU A 61 3.59 -0.92 -13.24
CA LEU A 61 4.66 -1.88 -12.94
C LEU A 61 4.18 -3.33 -12.90
N GLY A 62 2.91 -3.59 -13.24
CA GLY A 62 2.32 -4.93 -13.28
C GLY A 62 1.76 -5.42 -11.94
N PHE A 63 1.55 -4.53 -10.97
CA PHE A 63 0.96 -4.81 -9.66
C PHE A 63 -0.46 -4.24 -9.56
N GLY A 64 -1.29 -4.47 -10.58
CA GLY A 64 -2.63 -3.88 -10.68
C GLY A 64 -3.50 -4.10 -9.44
N HIS A 65 -3.53 -5.35 -8.94
CA HIS A 65 -4.31 -5.70 -7.75
C HIS A 65 -3.88 -4.90 -6.50
N LEU A 66 -2.58 -4.72 -6.28
CA LEU A 66 -2.08 -3.85 -5.21
C LEU A 66 -2.53 -2.39 -5.39
N GLY A 67 -2.58 -1.92 -6.64
CA GLY A 67 -3.09 -0.59 -6.97
C GLY A 67 -4.57 -0.43 -6.62
N ASP A 68 -5.39 -1.44 -6.89
CA ASP A 68 -6.82 -1.44 -6.57
C ASP A 68 -7.05 -1.43 -5.05
N LEU A 69 -6.31 -2.27 -4.31
CA LEU A 69 -6.35 -2.29 -2.85
C LEU A 69 -5.93 -0.94 -2.24
N ALA A 70 -4.91 -0.30 -2.82
CA ALA A 70 -4.47 1.02 -2.41
C ALA A 70 -5.54 2.10 -2.67
N ALA A 71 -6.25 2.03 -3.80
CA ALA A 71 -7.36 2.94 -4.08
C ALA A 71 -8.52 2.78 -3.08
N ILE A 72 -8.85 1.54 -2.69
CA ILE A 72 -9.86 1.25 -1.68
C ILE A 72 -9.45 1.84 -0.32
N SER A 73 -8.22 1.57 0.13
CA SER A 73 -7.69 2.10 1.39
C SER A 73 -7.69 3.64 1.42
N GLU A 74 -7.25 4.28 0.33
CA GLU A 74 -7.29 5.75 0.17
C GLU A 74 -8.73 6.30 0.29
N GLN A 75 -9.70 5.64 -0.35
CA GLN A 75 -11.10 6.05 -0.31
C GLN A 75 -11.72 5.85 1.08
N ASP A 76 -11.37 4.76 1.77
CA ASP A 76 -11.82 4.49 3.14
C ASP A 76 -11.33 5.56 4.10
N VAL A 77 -10.05 5.90 4.03
CA VAL A 77 -9.47 6.97 4.83
C VAL A 77 -10.15 8.31 4.53
N THR A 78 -10.35 8.64 3.25
CA THR A 78 -11.01 9.88 2.84
C THR A 78 -12.42 9.97 3.41
N THR A 79 -13.16 8.86 3.41
CA THR A 79 -14.51 8.78 3.97
C THR A 79 -14.50 9.04 5.47
N VAL A 80 -13.56 8.44 6.20
CA VAL A 80 -13.44 8.58 7.65
C VAL A 80 -12.98 9.96 8.07
N LEU A 81 -12.00 10.55 7.39
CA LEU A 81 -11.53 11.91 7.67
C LEU A 81 -12.58 12.99 7.39
N ALA A 82 -13.58 12.69 6.55
CA ALA A 82 -14.73 13.57 6.31
C ALA A 82 -15.84 13.42 7.36
N SER A 83 -15.82 12.36 8.18
CA SER A 83 -16.80 12.12 9.25
C SER A 83 -16.32 12.71 10.57
N PRO A 84 -17.21 13.33 11.37
CA PRO A 84 -16.89 13.76 12.73
C PRO A 84 -16.70 12.58 13.71
N ASP A 85 -17.27 11.41 13.40
CA ASP A 85 -17.06 10.19 14.18
C ASP A 85 -16.21 9.18 13.41
N TRP A 86 -14.91 9.19 13.72
CA TRP A 86 -13.91 8.38 13.03
C TRP A 86 -13.91 6.92 13.51
N HIS A 87 -14.46 6.62 14.69
CA HIS A 87 -14.45 5.28 15.27
C HIS A 87 -15.25 4.28 14.42
N GLU A 88 -16.40 4.70 13.90
CA GLU A 88 -17.28 3.86 13.08
C GLU A 88 -16.60 3.34 11.81
N GLY A 89 -15.67 4.10 11.24
CA GLY A 89 -14.95 3.73 10.02
C GLY A 89 -13.59 3.07 10.23
N THR A 90 -13.06 3.03 11.46
CA THR A 90 -11.73 2.44 11.73
C THR A 90 -11.63 0.97 11.37
N SER A 91 -12.68 0.19 11.59
CA SER A 91 -12.71 -1.24 11.23
C SER A 91 -12.55 -1.44 9.72
N ARG A 92 -13.24 -0.63 8.92
CA ARG A 92 -13.16 -0.67 7.45
C ARG A 92 -11.75 -0.39 6.96
N ILE A 93 -11.11 0.64 7.53
CA ILE A 93 -9.72 1.01 7.22
C ILE A 93 -8.75 -0.09 7.65
N ALA A 94 -8.94 -0.68 8.83
CA ALA A 94 -8.09 -1.77 9.30
C ALA A 94 -8.18 -3.00 8.37
N THR A 95 -9.36 -3.29 7.82
CA THR A 95 -9.56 -4.35 6.83
C THR A 95 -8.87 -4.03 5.51
N SER A 96 -9.10 -2.86 4.91
CA SER A 96 -8.47 -2.50 3.63
C SER A 96 -6.95 -2.41 3.74
N LEU A 97 -6.43 -1.84 4.83
CA LEU A 97 -4.99 -1.84 5.13
C LEU A 97 -4.43 -3.25 5.31
N SER A 98 -5.15 -4.15 5.98
CA SER A 98 -4.71 -5.55 6.12
C SER A 98 -4.65 -6.28 4.78
N ASN A 99 -5.59 -6.00 3.87
CA ASN A 99 -5.55 -6.54 2.52
C ASN A 99 -4.33 -6.03 1.74
N MET A 100 -3.98 -4.75 1.85
CA MET A 100 -2.76 -4.21 1.26
C MET A 100 -1.50 -4.87 1.83
N ILE A 101 -1.42 -5.03 3.15
CA ILE A 101 -0.31 -5.69 3.83
C ILE A 101 -0.14 -7.13 3.31
N ALA A 102 -1.25 -7.88 3.21
CA ALA A 102 -1.24 -9.24 2.70
C ALA A 102 -0.77 -9.31 1.24
N GLU A 103 -1.27 -8.43 0.38
CA GLU A 103 -0.85 -8.39 -1.03
C GLU A 103 0.64 -8.03 -1.18
N ILE A 104 1.13 -7.07 -0.39
CA ILE A 104 2.55 -6.72 -0.39
C ILE A 104 3.40 -7.91 0.08
N ALA A 105 2.97 -8.63 1.12
CA ALA A 105 3.65 -9.83 1.57
C ALA A 105 3.70 -10.90 0.46
N ASN A 106 2.58 -11.18 -0.20
CA ASN A 106 2.52 -12.13 -1.33
C ASN A 106 3.47 -11.73 -2.46
N ILE A 107 3.52 -10.45 -2.83
CA ILE A 107 4.44 -9.94 -3.86
C ILE A 107 5.89 -10.18 -3.44
N LEU A 108 6.25 -9.87 -2.19
CA LEU A 108 7.61 -10.01 -1.68
C LEU A 108 8.05 -11.48 -1.54
N GLU A 109 7.14 -12.37 -1.16
CA GLU A 109 7.37 -13.83 -1.12
C GLU A 109 7.56 -14.40 -2.52
N GLY A 110 6.75 -13.97 -3.49
CA GLY A 110 6.85 -14.39 -4.90
C GLY A 110 8.18 -13.98 -5.56
N GLN A 111 8.94 -13.04 -4.99
CA GLN A 111 10.28 -12.68 -5.46
C GLN A 111 11.40 -13.50 -4.80
N GLN A 112 11.16 -14.17 -3.67
CA GLN A 112 12.18 -14.92 -2.93
C GLN A 112 12.45 -16.31 -3.53
N GLY A 113 11.60 -16.79 -4.45
CA GLY A 113 11.72 -18.10 -5.10
C GLY A 113 12.40 -18.12 -6.48
N LYS A 114 12.91 -16.99 -6.99
CA LYS A 114 13.63 -16.97 -8.28
C LYS A 114 15.14 -17.02 -8.06
N PRO A 115 15.83 -18.15 -8.34
CA PRO A 115 17.29 -18.13 -8.45
C PRO A 115 17.68 -17.17 -9.58
N CYS A 116 18.70 -16.34 -9.31
CA CYS A 116 19.39 -15.52 -10.31
C CYS A 116 19.82 -16.35 -11.52
#